data_AF-A0A504YTM1-F1
#
_entry.id   AF-A0A504YTM1-F1
#
_cell.length_a   1.000
_cell.length_b   1.000
_cell.length_c   1.000
_cell.angle_alpha   90.00
_cell.angle_beta   90.00
_cell.angle_gamma   90.00
#
_symmetry.space_group_name_H-M   'P 1'
#
loop_
_entity.id
_entity.type
_entity.pdbx_description
1 polymer ?
#
loop_
_entity_poly.entity_id
_entity_poly.type
_entity_poly.pdbx_seq_one_letter_code
_entity_poly.pdbx_strand_id
1 'polypeptide(L)'
;MGGSMTKVLPGLYVGALDNTKDEEELMANGISHILVVQNENYEIEKVIEFFCVYLLVSAGRHYLQVVVNDQDDHAIGRCLFETNDFIHAARVQSDNVLVCR
;
A
#
# COMPACT_ATOMS: atom_id res chain seq x y z
N MET A 1 8.16 3.88 17.47
CA MET A 1 8.89 2.61 17.36
C MET A 1 8.71 2.15 15.91
N GLY A 2 9.68 2.43 15.04
CA GLY A 2 9.59 2.10 13.61
C GLY A 2 9.57 0.59 13.44
N GLY A 3 8.47 0.05 12.90
CA GLY A 3 8.37 -1.36 12.57
C GLY A 3 9.27 -1.67 11.40
N SER A 4 10.09 -2.73 11.49
CA SER A 4 10.91 -3.18 10.36
C SER A 4 10.03 -3.83 9.30
N MET A 5 10.24 -3.49 8.03
CA MET A 5 9.57 -4.16 6.93
C MET A 5 9.92 -5.65 6.93
N THR A 6 8.90 -6.50 6.84
CA THR A 6 9.05 -7.96 6.87
C THR A 6 8.68 -8.56 5.53
N LYS A 7 9.58 -9.36 4.97
CA LYS A 7 9.31 -10.12 3.75
C LYS A 7 8.45 -11.34 4.08
N VAL A 8 7.20 -11.33 3.64
CA VAL A 8 6.24 -12.42 3.90
C VAL A 8 6.34 -13.48 2.80
N LEU A 9 6.47 -13.04 1.55
CA LEU A 9 6.67 -13.91 0.38
C LEU A 9 7.71 -13.29 -0.56
N PRO A 10 8.27 -14.07 -1.51
CA PRO A 10 9.04 -13.50 -2.60
C PRO A 10 8.23 -12.44 -3.35
N GLY A 11 8.67 -11.18 -3.24
CA GLY A 11 8.00 -10.01 -3.84
C GLY A 11 6.78 -9.48 -3.09
N LEU A 12 6.54 -9.92 -1.85
CA LEU A 12 5.51 -9.35 -0.98
C LEU A 12 6.09 -9.05 0.40
N TYR A 13 5.95 -7.80 0.81
CA TYR A 13 6.46 -7.24 2.05
C TYR A 13 5.31 -6.66 2.85
N VAL A 14 5.41 -6.71 4.17
CA VAL A 14 4.47 -6.09 5.10
C VAL A 14 5.24 -5.19 6.05
N GLY A 15 4.78 -3.96 6.22
CA GLY A 15 5.45 -2.96 7.05
C GLY A 15 4.49 -1.93 7.64
N ALA A 16 5.05 -0.89 8.26
CA ALA A 16 4.33 0.28 8.72
C ALA A 16 4.37 1.38 7.66
N LEU A 17 3.51 2.40 7.80
CA LEU A 17 3.55 3.59 6.96
C LEU A 17 4.92 4.29 6.96
N ASP A 18 5.67 4.23 8.07
CA ASP A 18 6.99 4.86 8.16
C ASP A 18 7.99 4.25 7.15
N ASN A 19 7.87 2.95 6.83
CA ASN A 19 8.72 2.29 5.83
C ASN A 19 8.47 2.81 4.40
N THR A 20 7.30 3.43 4.14
CA THR A 20 7.05 4.04 2.82
C THR A 20 7.79 5.36 2.62
N LYS A 21 8.31 5.95 3.70
CA LYS A 21 9.13 7.18 3.67
C LYS A 21 10.63 6.90 3.61
N ASP A 22 11.04 5.67 3.94
CA ASP A 22 12.43 5.25 3.88
C ASP A 22 12.80 4.81 2.46
N GLU A 23 13.35 5.75 1.68
CA GLU A 23 13.75 5.46 0.31
C GLU A 23 14.89 4.43 0.20
N GLU A 24 15.78 4.35 1.19
CA GLU A 24 16.88 3.38 1.18
C GLU A 24 16.33 1.96 1.33
N GLU A 25 15.40 1.76 2.26
CA GLU A 25 14.77 0.45 2.48
C GLU A 25 13.93 0.01 1.27
N LEU A 26 13.20 0.95 0.66
CA LEU A 26 12.41 0.71 -0.55
C LEU A 26 13.29 0.36 -1.74
N MET A 27 14.41 1.07 -1.95
CA MET A 27 15.35 0.75 -3.03
C MET A 27 16.09 -0.55 -2.78
N ALA A 28 16.55 -0.81 -1.56
CA ALA A 28 17.26 -2.03 -1.20
C ALA A 28 16.42 -3.30 -1.44
N ASN A 29 15.10 -3.19 -1.23
CA ASN A 29 14.16 -4.28 -1.48
C ASN A 29 13.51 -4.23 -2.87
N GLY A 30 13.86 -3.25 -3.71
CA GLY A 30 13.30 -3.08 -5.05
C GLY A 30 11.78 -2.91 -5.05
N ILE A 31 11.22 -2.23 -4.06
CA ILE A 31 9.77 -2.00 -3.95
C ILE A 31 9.33 -1.03 -5.04
N SER A 32 8.44 -1.51 -5.91
CA SER A 32 7.83 -0.73 -6.99
C SER A 32 6.34 -0.45 -6.76
N HIS A 33 5.67 -1.24 -5.93
CA HIS A 33 4.25 -1.10 -5.62
C HIS A 33 4.03 -0.99 -4.11
N ILE A 34 3.23 -0.03 -3.67
CA ILE A 34 2.96 0.23 -2.25
C ILE A 34 1.45 0.29 -2.04
N LEU A 35 0.92 -0.60 -1.23
CA LEU A 35 -0.47 -0.65 -0.80
C LEU A 35 -0.56 -0.14 0.64
N VAL A 36 -1.39 0.86 0.90
CA VAL A 36 -1.62 1.43 2.23
C VAL A 36 -3.08 1.26 2.60
N VAL A 37 -3.35 0.63 3.75
CA VAL A 37 -4.71 0.41 4.27
C VAL A 37 -4.89 1.16 5.58
N GLN A 38 -5.73 2.20 5.61
CA GLN A 38 -5.88 3.09 6.77
C GLN A 38 -7.35 3.41 7.08
N ASN A 39 -7.62 3.81 8.33
CA ASN A 39 -8.97 4.17 8.81
C ASN A 39 -9.29 5.67 8.62
N GLU A 40 -8.27 6.52 8.57
CA GLU A 40 -8.43 7.96 8.39
C GLU A 40 -7.73 8.42 7.11
N ASN A 41 -8.28 9.45 6.45
CA ASN A 41 -7.60 10.15 5.36
C ASN A 41 -6.38 10.88 5.95
N TYR A 42 -5.25 10.21 6.08
CA TYR A 42 -4.00 10.93 6.23
C TYR A 42 -3.82 11.78 4.97
N GLU A 43 -3.52 13.06 5.17
CA GLU A 43 -3.04 13.95 4.12
C GLU A 43 -1.72 13.40 3.57
N ILE A 44 -1.82 12.42 2.68
CA ILE A 44 -0.90 12.34 1.56
C ILE A 44 -1.26 13.57 0.75
N GLU A 45 -0.54 14.67 0.95
CA GLU A 45 -0.83 16.00 0.42
C GLU A 45 -1.42 15.91 -1.00
N LYS A 46 -2.70 16.29 -1.09
CA LYS A 46 -3.64 16.17 -2.22
C LYS A 46 -4.29 14.77 -2.32
N VAL A 47 -5.53 14.64 -1.86
CA VAL A 47 -6.75 14.64 -2.71
C VAL A 47 -8.00 14.46 -1.82
N ILE A 48 -8.87 15.48 -1.90
CA ILE A 48 -10.36 15.50 -1.90
C ILE A 48 -11.10 14.38 -1.15
N GLU A 49 -11.98 14.79 -0.24
CA GLU A 49 -13.00 13.96 0.42
C GLU A 49 -13.90 13.25 -0.60
N PHE A 50 -13.82 11.90 -0.63
CA PHE A 50 -14.88 10.90 -0.83
C PHE A 50 -14.20 9.61 -1.29
N PHE A 51 -14.51 8.48 -0.65
CA PHE A 51 -14.24 7.09 -1.06
C PHE A 51 -13.53 6.94 -2.43
N CYS A 52 -12.20 7.00 -2.47
CA CYS A 52 -11.45 6.92 -3.71
C CYS A 52 -10.18 6.10 -3.50
N VAL A 53 -10.13 4.96 -4.18
CA VAL A 53 -8.88 4.27 -4.49
C VAL A 53 -7.99 5.26 -5.26
N TYR A 54 -6.86 5.65 -4.68
CA TYR A 54 -5.89 6.52 -5.34
C TYR A 54 -4.75 5.70 -5.92
N LEU A 55 -4.59 5.72 -7.25
CA LEU A 55 -3.37 5.26 -7.92
C LEU A 55 -2.44 6.44 -8.16
N LEU A 56 -1.40 6.59 -7.34
CA LEU A 56 -0.42 7.65 -7.49
C LEU A 56 0.90 7.07 -8.00
N VAL A 57 1.50 7.70 -9.01
CA VAL A 57 2.85 7.34 -9.49
C VAL A 57 3.80 8.43 -9.03
N SER A 58 4.57 8.15 -7.98
CA SER A 58 5.62 9.05 -7.48
C SER A 58 6.96 8.32 -7.49
N ALA A 59 8.00 8.99 -8.00
CA ALA A 59 9.34 8.41 -8.15
C ALA A 59 9.39 7.05 -8.90
N GLY A 60 8.44 6.80 -9.81
CA GLY A 60 8.34 5.54 -10.57
C GLY A 60 7.75 4.36 -9.79
N ARG A 61 7.15 4.61 -8.61
CA ARG A 61 6.45 3.59 -7.82
C ARG A 61 4.94 3.80 -7.89
N HIS A 62 4.19 2.71 -7.91
CA HIS A 62 2.73 2.69 -7.91
C HIS A 62 2.21 2.63 -6.48
N TYR A 63 1.40 3.60 -6.07
CA TYR A 63 0.78 3.63 -4.76
C TYR A 63 -0.70 3.33 -4.89
N LEU A 64 -1.23 2.49 -4.01
CA LEU A 64 -2.65 2.25 -3.81
C LEU A 64 -3.00 2.56 -2.36
N GLN A 65 -3.82 3.57 -2.11
CA GLN A 65 -4.38 3.83 -0.78
C GLN A 65 -5.82 3.34 -0.71
N VAL A 66 -6.13 2.59 0.34
CA VAL A 66 -7.47 2.10 0.65
C VAL A 66 -7.85 2.61 2.03
N VAL A 67 -8.98 3.32 2.09
CA VAL A 67 -9.54 3.84 3.33
C VAL A 67 -10.66 2.93 3.79
N VAL A 68 -10.45 2.23 4.89
CA VAL A 68 -11.37 1.23 5.45
C VAL A 68 -11.84 1.74 6.80
N ASN A 69 -13.13 2.04 6.92
CA ASN A 69 -13.71 2.42 8.20
C ASN A 69 -13.80 1.19 9.11
N ASP A 70 -13.10 1.22 10.25
CA ASP A 70 -13.10 0.11 11.22
C ASP A 70 -14.50 -0.15 11.84
N GLN A 71 -15.46 0.77 11.68
CA GLN A 71 -16.86 0.61 12.11
C GLN A 71 -17.76 -0.11 11.09
N ASP A 72 -17.27 -0.35 9.85
CA ASP A 72 -17.99 -1.09 8.83
C ASP A 72 -17.41 -2.51 8.72
N ASP A 73 -18.11 -3.47 9.33
CA ASP A 73 -17.75 -4.91 9.33
C ASP A 73 -17.57 -5.50 7.91
N HIS A 74 -18.07 -4.82 6.87
CA HIS A 74 -17.96 -5.25 5.47
C HIS A 74 -16.92 -4.48 4.66
N ALA A 75 -16.28 -3.45 5.20
CA ALA A 75 -15.38 -2.59 4.43
C ALA A 75 -14.15 -3.33 3.89
N ILE A 76 -13.58 -4.26 4.67
CA ILE A 76 -12.47 -5.13 4.23
C ILE A 76 -12.90 -6.02 3.05
N GLY A 77 -14.12 -6.57 3.11
CA GLY A 77 -14.68 -7.40 2.05
C GLY A 77 -14.82 -6.66 0.72
N ARG A 78 -15.10 -5.36 0.77
CA ARG A 78 -15.25 -4.51 -0.43
C ARG A 78 -13.91 -4.18 -1.08
N CYS A 79 -12.87 -3.93 -0.29
CA CYS A 79 -11.54 -3.59 -0.83
C CYS A 79 -10.67 -4.81 -1.17
N LEU A 80 -11.08 -6.01 -0.76
CA LEU A 80 -10.36 -7.26 -0.99
C LEU A 80 -10.08 -7.52 -2.48
N PHE A 81 -11.06 -7.25 -3.35
CA PHE A 81 -10.89 -7.44 -4.79
C PHE A 81 -9.87 -6.48 -5.38
N GLU A 82 -10.01 -5.18 -5.11
CA GLU A 82 -9.13 -4.14 -5.64
C GLU A 82 -7.68 -4.29 -5.14
N THR A 83 -7.51 -4.57 -3.85
CA THR A 83 -6.17 -4.82 -3.27
C THR A 83 -5.54 -6.08 -3.82
N ASN A 84 -6.32 -7.16 -3.99
CA ASN A 84 -5.83 -8.39 -4.58
C ASN A 84 -5.43 -8.20 -6.05
N ASP A 85 -6.23 -7.48 -6.84
CA ASP A 85 -5.93 -7.21 -8.25
C ASP A 85 -4.68 -6.33 -8.39
N PHE A 86 -4.49 -5.36 -7.51
CA PHE A 86 -3.28 -4.53 -7.46
C PHE A 86 -2.04 -5.36 -7.14
N ILE A 87 -2.09 -6.20 -6.09
CA ILE A 87 -0.98 -7.10 -5.74
C ILE A 87 -0.73 -8.06 -6.91
N HIS A 88 -1.78 -8.63 -7.51
CA HIS A 88 -1.66 -9.56 -8.60
C HIS A 88 -1.01 -8.93 -9.83
N ALA A 89 -1.45 -7.74 -10.24
CA ALA A 89 -0.90 -7.02 -11.38
C ALA A 89 0.61 -6.75 -11.22
N ALA A 90 1.04 -6.33 -10.03
CA ALA A 90 2.44 -6.16 -9.69
C ALA A 90 3.21 -7.50 -9.76
N ARG A 91 2.68 -8.54 -9.13
CA ARG A 91 3.35 -9.86 -9.09
C ARG A 91 3.45 -10.52 -10.47
N VAL A 92 2.50 -10.28 -11.37
CA VAL A 92 2.58 -10.74 -12.78
C VAL A 92 3.76 -10.09 -13.50
N GLN A 93 4.09 -8.84 -13.18
CA GLN A 93 5.27 -8.14 -13.71
C GLN A 93 6.57 -8.49 -12.98
N SER A 94 6.52 -9.44 -12.03
CA SER A 94 7.62 -9.82 -11.12
C SER A 94 8.10 -8.68 -10.21
N ASP A 95 7.26 -7.68 -10.00
CA ASP A 95 7.51 -6.55 -9.13
C ASP A 95 7.35 -6.89 -7.64
N ASN A 96 7.94 -6.05 -6.78
CA ASN A 96 7.84 -6.20 -5.33
C ASN A 96 6.80 -5.23 -4.76
N VAL A 97 5.90 -5.79 -3.96
CA VAL A 97 4.80 -5.06 -3.33
C VAL A 97 5.05 -4.92 -1.83
N LEU A 98 4.88 -3.73 -1.29
CA LEU A 98 4.84 -3.46 0.14
C LEU A 98 3.40 -3.16 0.57
N VAL A 99 2.90 -3.88 1.57
CA VAL A 99 1.59 -3.67 2.19
C VAL A 99 1.78 -3.04 3.56
N CYS A 100 1.20 -1.87 3.76
CA CYS A 100 1.30 -1.09 4.99
C CYS A 100 -0.07 -0.89 5.63
N ARG A 101 -0.06 -0.86 6.96
CA ARG A 101 -1.15 -0.34 7.79
C ARG A 101 -0.73 1.00 8.39
#